data_AF-A0A7S2T436-F1
#
_entry.id   AF-A0A7S2T436-F1
#
_cell.length_a   1.000
_cell.length_b   1.000
_cell.length_c   1.000
_cell.angle_alpha   90.00
_cell.angle_beta   90.00
_cell.angle_gamma   90.00
#
_symmetry.space_group_name_H-M   'P 1'
#
loop_
_entity.id
_entity.type
_entity.pdbx_description
1 polymer ?
#
loop_
_entity_poly.entity_id
_entity_poly.type
_entity_poly.pdbx_seq_one_letter_code
_entity_poly.pdbx_strand_id
1 'polypeptide(L)'
;EEEEEVGEEIEGKPQASRRHVMKQRLRIYTKQFPVAKSILDLYDHVDPQAVVSLLLHKCTNIIFEKGFGEARSLVEDWMINLLGQYNLHTNKRLLEAGDKIEEPDLSFKESNTMGDLPSLVYGILRGHVFSEGYIRKNPDEWVYLFSAYTSNPPKDIAHAIYPALSTYSENRGYRKVPLSKDYLSENEGT
;
A
#
# COMPACT_ATOMS: atom_id res chain seq x y z
N GLU A 1 -66.83 39.73 12.12
CA GLU A 1 -66.03 40.92 12.46
C GLU A 1 -64.65 40.39 12.81
N GLU A 2 -63.90 39.80 11.85
CA GLU A 2 -63.26 40.46 10.71
C GLU A 2 -62.47 41.69 11.15
N GLU A 3 -61.13 41.56 11.22
CA GLU A 3 -60.21 42.29 10.34
C GLU A 3 -58.79 41.69 10.43
N GLU A 4 -58.25 41.38 9.26
CA GLU A 4 -56.86 41.01 8.98
C GLU A 4 -55.97 42.27 8.95
N GLU A 5 -54.75 42.20 9.51
CA GLU A 5 -53.57 42.89 8.96
C GLU A 5 -52.38 41.93 9.15
N VAL A 6 -51.98 41.18 8.12
CA VAL A 6 -51.08 41.56 7.01
C VAL A 6 -49.61 41.53 7.46
N GLY A 7 -48.87 40.66 6.76
CA GLY A 7 -47.56 40.16 7.10
C GLY A 7 -46.48 41.20 7.39
N GLU A 8 -45.74 40.97 8.47
CA GLU A 8 -44.35 41.39 8.52
C GLU A 8 -43.51 40.38 7.74
N GLU A 9 -42.96 40.88 6.65
CA GLU A 9 -41.95 40.25 5.83
C GLU A 9 -40.89 39.58 6.71
N ILE A 10 -40.71 38.27 6.51
CA ILE A 10 -39.51 37.58 6.97
C ILE A 10 -38.37 38.15 6.13
N GLU A 11 -37.83 39.29 6.56
CA GLU A 11 -36.60 39.86 6.04
C GLU A 11 -35.57 38.74 6.08
N GLY A 12 -35.25 38.22 4.90
CA GLY A 12 -34.14 37.33 4.66
C GLY A 12 -32.89 38.06 5.08
N LYS A 13 -32.50 37.92 6.36
CA LYS A 13 -31.19 38.34 6.84
C LYS A 13 -30.19 37.78 5.83
N PRO A 14 -29.41 38.63 5.12
CA PRO A 14 -28.37 38.12 4.27
C PRO A 14 -27.49 37.26 5.17
N GLN A 15 -27.39 35.96 4.86
CA GLN A 15 -26.48 35.08 5.58
C GLN A 15 -25.13 35.79 5.56
N ALA A 16 -24.70 36.28 6.73
CA ALA A 16 -23.47 37.04 6.88
C ALA A 16 -22.40 36.27 6.13
N SER A 17 -21.81 36.89 5.10
CA SER A 17 -20.83 36.23 4.26
C SER A 17 -19.77 35.68 5.21
N ARG A 18 -19.63 34.34 5.23
CA ARG A 18 -18.68 33.69 6.14
C ARG A 18 -17.29 34.21 5.74
N ARG A 19 -16.80 35.18 6.51
CA ARG A 19 -15.51 35.82 6.26
C ARG A 19 -14.44 34.76 6.55
N HIS A 20 -13.83 34.25 5.48
CA HIS A 20 -12.73 33.32 5.59
C HIS A 20 -11.54 34.06 6.19
N VAL A 21 -11.18 33.74 7.43
CA VAL A 21 -10.03 34.33 8.13
C VAL A 21 -8.88 33.34 8.07
N MET A 22 -7.74 33.80 7.56
CA MET A 22 -6.50 33.02 7.58
C MET A 22 -6.10 32.77 9.04
N LYS A 23 -5.95 31.50 9.41
CA LYS A 23 -5.45 31.10 10.72
C LYS A 23 -4.17 30.30 10.53
N GLN A 24 -3.10 30.72 11.18
CA GLN A 24 -1.91 29.88 11.29
C GLN A 24 -2.23 28.67 12.17
N ARG A 25 -1.94 27.46 11.67
CA ARG A 25 -2.19 26.21 12.38
C ARG A 25 -0.91 25.40 12.42
N LEU A 26 -0.50 25.01 13.62
CA LEU A 26 0.56 24.02 13.83
C LEU A 26 -0.08 22.65 14.04
N ARG A 27 0.33 21.65 13.27
CA ARG A 27 -0.15 20.28 13.37
C ARG A 27 0.99 19.41 13.92
N ILE A 28 0.80 18.88 15.13
CA ILE A 28 1.79 18.06 15.84
C ILE A 28 1.27 16.63 15.89
N TYR A 29 2.11 15.67 15.50
CA TYR A 29 1.84 14.23 15.66
C TYR A 29 2.94 13.61 16.49
N THR A 30 2.57 12.94 17.58
CA THR A 30 3.49 12.20 18.44
C THR A 30 3.09 10.73 18.41
N LYS A 31 4.01 9.86 17.99
CA LYS A 31 3.81 8.41 17.97
C LYS A 31 4.96 7.74 18.72
N GLN A 32 4.63 6.86 19.66
CA GLN A 32 5.60 6.07 20.42
C GLN A 32 5.73 4.69 19.77
N PHE A 33 6.97 4.19 19.70
CA PHE A 33 7.27 2.83 19.23
C PHE A 33 8.02 2.08 20.33
N PRO A 34 7.66 0.82 20.63
CA PRO A 34 8.41 -0.01 21.56
C PRO A 34 9.76 -0.42 20.94
N VAL A 35 10.74 -0.69 21.80
CA VAL A 35 12.05 -1.22 21.37
C VAL A 35 11.94 -2.73 21.26
N ALA A 36 12.27 -3.26 20.08
CA ALA A 36 12.26 -4.70 19.83
C ALA A 36 13.34 -5.40 20.65
N LYS A 37 13.01 -6.57 21.22
CA LYS A 37 13.97 -7.37 22.02
C LYS A 37 14.79 -8.34 21.18
N SER A 38 14.27 -8.68 20.00
CA SER A 38 14.88 -9.59 19.03
C SER A 38 14.55 -9.11 17.62
N ILE A 39 15.32 -9.57 16.64
CA ILE A 39 15.04 -9.32 15.23
C ILE A 39 13.72 -9.96 14.77
N LEU A 40 13.32 -11.09 15.38
CA LEU A 40 12.04 -11.75 15.05
C LEU A 40 10.84 -10.90 15.47
N ASP A 41 10.96 -10.24 16.63
CA ASP A 41 9.98 -9.27 17.13
C ASP A 41 9.83 -8.08 16.17
N LEU A 42 10.92 -7.68 15.48
CA LEU A 42 10.84 -6.70 14.41
C LEU A 42 9.97 -7.20 13.26
N TYR A 43 10.23 -8.42 12.79
CA TYR A 43 9.51 -9.04 11.66
C TYR A 43 8.00 -9.20 11.93
N ASP A 44 7.60 -9.49 13.17
CA ASP A 44 6.19 -9.62 13.54
C ASP A 44 5.42 -8.29 13.57
N HIS A 45 6.12 -7.16 13.68
CA HIS A 45 5.52 -5.83 13.81
C HIS A 45 5.77 -4.92 12.60
N VAL A 46 6.32 -5.44 11.51
CA VAL A 46 6.49 -4.71 10.25
C VAL A 46 5.13 -4.39 9.63
N ASP A 47 5.00 -3.18 9.07
CA ASP A 47 3.89 -2.79 8.17
C ASP A 47 4.37 -2.94 6.71
N PRO A 48 3.91 -3.96 5.97
CA PRO A 48 4.34 -4.20 4.59
C PRO A 48 4.04 -3.03 3.66
N GLN A 49 2.93 -2.32 3.88
CA GLN A 49 2.48 -1.24 3.01
C GLN A 49 3.40 -0.02 3.16
N ALA A 50 3.78 0.30 4.40
CA ALA A 50 4.74 1.37 4.67
C ALA A 50 6.13 1.04 4.11
N VAL A 51 6.60 -0.20 4.27
CA VAL A 51 7.88 -0.65 3.70
C VAL A 51 7.89 -0.51 2.18
N VAL A 52 6.83 -0.94 1.51
CA VAL A 52 6.70 -0.86 0.05
C VAL A 52 6.63 0.59 -0.43
N SER A 53 5.88 1.46 0.26
CA SER A 53 5.85 2.89 -0.05
C SER A 53 7.25 3.52 0.06
N LEU A 54 7.99 3.22 1.13
CA LEU A 54 9.37 3.71 1.29
C LEU A 54 10.31 3.14 0.22
N LEU A 55 10.18 1.87 -0.12
CA LEU A 55 10.98 1.23 -1.17
C LEU A 55 10.70 1.89 -2.52
N LEU A 56 9.43 2.16 -2.84
CA LEU A 56 9.02 2.86 -4.04
C LEU A 56 9.66 4.25 -4.14
N HIS A 57 9.60 5.04 -3.06
CA HIS A 57 10.26 6.36 -3.01
C HIS A 57 11.78 6.28 -3.19
N LYS A 58 12.43 5.24 -2.65
CA LYS A 58 13.86 5.03 -2.88
C LYS A 58 14.13 4.71 -4.34
N CYS A 59 13.33 3.80 -4.92
CA CYS A 59 13.43 3.44 -6.33
C CYS A 59 13.18 4.62 -7.25
N THR A 60 12.23 5.51 -6.94
CA THR A 60 11.99 6.69 -7.77
C THR A 60 13.22 7.59 -7.90
N ASN A 61 13.98 7.76 -6.81
CA ASN A 61 15.23 8.53 -6.87
C ASN A 61 16.27 7.82 -7.75
N ILE A 62 16.39 6.50 -7.61
CA ILE A 62 17.35 5.70 -8.38
C ILE A 62 16.99 5.68 -9.87
N ILE A 63 15.70 5.65 -10.21
CA ILE A 63 15.24 5.72 -11.60
C ILE A 63 15.77 6.98 -12.28
N PHE A 64 15.73 8.14 -11.61
CA PHE A 64 16.24 9.38 -12.18
C PHE A 64 17.77 9.46 -12.20
N GLU A 65 18.46 8.84 -11.25
CA GLU A 65 19.93 8.88 -11.17
C GLU A 65 20.62 7.85 -12.07
N LYS A 66 20.08 6.64 -12.14
CA LYS A 66 20.73 5.46 -12.72
C LYS A 66 19.87 4.67 -13.70
N GLY A 67 18.58 4.99 -13.79
CA GLY A 67 17.63 4.34 -14.70
C GLY A 67 16.86 3.16 -14.08
N PHE A 68 15.96 2.59 -14.88
CA PHE A 68 15.00 1.57 -14.45
C PHE A 68 15.65 0.22 -14.11
N GLY A 69 16.69 -0.18 -14.84
CA GLY A 69 17.38 -1.45 -14.61
C GLY A 69 17.94 -1.55 -13.19
N GLU A 70 18.71 -0.52 -12.79
CA GLU A 70 19.28 -0.42 -11.45
C GLU A 70 18.21 -0.35 -10.34
N ALA A 71 17.10 0.35 -10.60
CA ALA A 71 16.00 0.40 -9.65
C ALA A 71 15.33 -0.98 -9.45
N ARG A 72 15.24 -1.80 -10.50
CA ARG A 72 14.71 -3.18 -10.41
C ARG A 72 15.68 -4.10 -9.69
N SER A 73 16.98 -4.07 -10.06
CA SER A 73 18.02 -4.84 -9.39
C SER A 73 18.05 -4.54 -7.89
N LEU A 74 17.88 -3.28 -7.50
CA LEU A 74 17.82 -2.90 -6.08
C LEU A 74 16.64 -3.54 -5.34
N VAL A 75 15.46 -3.63 -5.96
CA VAL A 75 14.28 -4.26 -5.35
C VAL A 75 14.51 -5.77 -5.20
N GLU A 76 15.07 -6.40 -6.22
CA GLU A 76 15.40 -7.83 -6.21
C GLU A 76 16.45 -8.15 -5.14
N ASP A 77 17.58 -7.43 -5.13
CA ASP A 77 18.64 -7.58 -4.13
C ASP A 77 18.13 -7.33 -2.71
N TRP A 78 17.29 -6.31 -2.53
CA TRP A 78 16.67 -6.02 -1.24
C TRP A 78 15.82 -7.18 -0.74
N MET A 79 14.99 -7.77 -1.61
CA MET A 79 14.14 -8.91 -1.24
C MET A 79 14.99 -10.14 -0.91
N ILE A 80 16.01 -10.42 -1.72
CA ILE A 80 16.92 -11.56 -1.49
C ILE A 80 17.64 -11.40 -0.14
N ASN A 81 18.14 -10.21 0.17
CA ASN A 81 18.81 -9.95 1.45
C ASN A 81 17.83 -10.08 2.61
N LEU A 82 16.63 -9.52 2.51
CA LEU A 82 15.59 -9.64 3.54
C LEU A 82 15.25 -11.11 3.82
N LEU A 83 15.01 -11.87 2.75
CA LEU A 83 14.70 -13.29 2.81
C LEU A 83 15.85 -14.10 3.44
N GLY A 84 17.09 -13.81 3.05
CA GLY A 84 18.29 -14.45 3.61
C GLY A 84 18.43 -14.21 5.11
N GLN A 85 18.24 -12.96 5.57
CA GLN A 85 18.30 -12.62 6.99
C GLN A 85 17.13 -13.23 7.78
N TYR A 86 15.93 -13.19 7.23
CA TYR A 86 14.75 -13.79 7.85
C TYR A 86 14.94 -15.30 8.07
N ASN A 87 15.34 -16.02 7.04
CA ASN A 87 15.58 -17.47 7.14
C ASN A 87 16.72 -17.78 8.10
N LEU A 88 17.80 -16.99 8.10
CA LEU A 88 18.91 -17.16 9.04
C LEU A 88 18.43 -17.07 10.50
N HIS A 89 17.61 -16.08 10.84
CA HIS A 89 17.14 -15.87 12.21
C HIS A 89 16.04 -16.86 12.62
N THR A 90 15.18 -17.23 11.69
CA THR A 90 14.13 -18.25 11.92
C THR A 90 14.76 -19.62 12.14
N ASN A 91 15.72 -20.02 11.32
CA ASN A 91 16.44 -21.28 11.46
C ASN A 91 17.25 -21.36 12.75
N LYS A 92 17.87 -20.25 13.19
CA LYS A 92 18.54 -20.19 14.51
C LYS A 92 17.56 -20.46 15.65
N ARG A 93 16.37 -19.85 15.63
CA ARG A 93 15.33 -20.12 16.65
C ARG A 93 14.87 -21.57 16.62
N LEU A 94 14.63 -22.14 15.43
CA LEU A 94 14.19 -23.54 15.30
C LEU A 94 15.25 -24.51 15.83
N LEU A 95 16.54 -24.26 15.53
CA LEU A 95 17.65 -25.03 16.08
C LEU A 95 17.71 -24.96 17.62
N GLU A 96 17.52 -23.78 18.20
CA GLU A 96 17.46 -23.59 19.66
C GLU A 96 16.27 -24.33 20.30
N ALA A 97 15.16 -24.45 19.56
CA ALA A 97 13.97 -25.20 19.99
C ALA A 97 14.09 -26.72 19.78
N GLY A 98 15.11 -27.20 19.06
CA GLY A 98 15.30 -28.62 18.72
C GLY A 98 14.48 -29.09 17.53
N ASP A 99 13.87 -28.17 16.77
CA ASP A 99 13.11 -28.48 15.56
C ASP A 99 14.03 -28.68 14.35
N LYS A 100 13.50 -29.39 13.34
CA LYS A 100 14.24 -29.60 12.07
C LYS A 100 14.25 -28.30 11.26
N ILE A 101 15.42 -28.00 10.68
CA ILE A 101 15.52 -26.96 9.66
C ILE A 101 14.80 -27.43 8.41
N GLU A 102 13.76 -26.71 8.02
CA GLU A 102 13.06 -26.92 6.75
C GLU A 102 13.77 -26.21 5.58
N GLU A 103 13.26 -26.42 4.37
CA GLU A 103 13.63 -25.64 3.19
C GLU A 103 13.40 -24.13 3.42
N PRO A 104 14.12 -23.24 2.71
CA PRO A 104 13.99 -21.80 2.90
C PRO A 104 12.55 -21.35 2.68
N ASP A 105 11.99 -20.66 3.67
CA ASP A 105 10.64 -20.12 3.63
C ASP A 105 10.63 -18.83 2.81
N LEU A 106 9.94 -18.87 1.67
CA LEU A 106 9.76 -17.74 0.74
C LEU A 106 8.50 -16.91 1.03
N SER A 107 7.62 -17.43 1.88
CA SER A 107 6.29 -16.89 2.13
C SER A 107 6.14 -16.21 3.50
N PHE A 108 7.21 -16.21 4.30
CA PHE A 108 7.21 -15.66 5.66
C PHE A 108 6.11 -16.28 6.55
N LYS A 109 5.96 -17.62 6.52
CA LYS A 109 4.92 -18.37 7.24
C LYS A 109 4.91 -18.13 8.75
N GLU A 110 6.10 -17.98 9.34
CA GLU A 110 6.24 -17.76 10.78
C GLU A 110 5.90 -16.33 11.20
N SER A 111 5.89 -15.37 10.26
CA SER A 111 5.55 -13.97 10.53
C SER A 111 4.07 -13.71 10.33
N ASN A 112 3.46 -12.98 11.27
CA ASN A 112 2.05 -12.61 11.17
C ASN A 112 1.76 -11.52 10.12
N THR A 113 2.75 -10.68 9.79
CA THR A 113 2.52 -9.47 8.98
C THR A 113 3.27 -9.48 7.65
N MET A 114 4.41 -10.16 7.54
CA MET A 114 5.25 -10.08 6.33
C MET A 114 4.74 -10.91 5.14
N GLY A 115 3.71 -11.74 5.32
CA GLY A 115 3.19 -12.60 4.25
C GLY A 115 2.69 -11.85 3.00
N ASP A 116 2.22 -10.60 3.16
CA ASP A 116 1.76 -9.78 2.03
C ASP A 116 2.90 -9.15 1.22
N LEU A 117 4.11 -9.09 1.79
CA LEU A 117 5.24 -8.35 1.25
C LEU A 117 5.75 -8.90 -0.10
N PRO A 118 5.93 -10.22 -0.31
CA PRO A 118 6.31 -10.76 -1.61
C PRO A 118 5.34 -10.37 -2.72
N SER A 119 4.03 -10.41 -2.44
CA SER A 119 2.97 -10.06 -3.39
C SER A 119 3.04 -8.57 -3.78
N LEU A 120 3.26 -7.69 -2.81
CA LEU A 120 3.40 -6.26 -3.06
C LEU A 120 4.67 -5.96 -3.89
N VAL A 121 5.80 -6.59 -3.55
CA VAL A 121 7.05 -6.41 -4.32
C VAL A 121 6.92 -6.95 -5.73
N TYR A 122 6.24 -8.09 -5.91
CA TYR A 122 5.89 -8.58 -7.23
C TYR A 122 5.08 -7.54 -8.02
N GLY A 123 4.09 -6.91 -7.37
CA GLY A 123 3.30 -5.83 -7.96
C GLY A 123 4.16 -4.64 -8.40
N ILE A 124 5.16 -4.23 -7.62
CA ILE A 124 6.10 -3.16 -7.98
C ILE A 124 6.87 -3.52 -9.26
N LEU A 125 7.48 -4.71 -9.27
CA LEU A 125 8.31 -5.16 -10.39
C LEU A 125 7.49 -5.34 -11.67
N ARG A 126 6.25 -5.80 -11.58
CA ARG A 126 5.35 -5.95 -12.73
C ARG A 126 4.60 -4.67 -13.10
N GLY A 127 4.55 -3.70 -12.20
CA GLY A 127 3.81 -2.45 -12.37
C GLY A 127 4.36 -1.57 -13.49
N HIS A 128 3.49 -0.71 -14.00
CA HIS A 128 3.81 0.23 -15.09
C HIS A 128 4.89 1.25 -14.73
N VAL A 129 5.06 1.56 -13.44
CA VAL A 129 6.05 2.53 -12.94
C VAL A 129 7.48 2.11 -13.29
N PHE A 130 7.77 0.81 -13.26
CA PHE A 130 9.09 0.24 -13.50
C PHE A 130 9.27 -0.31 -14.92
N SER A 131 8.29 -0.10 -15.79
CA SER A 131 8.30 -0.59 -17.16
C SER A 131 8.78 0.50 -18.12
N GLU A 132 10.04 0.43 -18.55
CA GLU A 132 10.60 1.38 -19.52
C GLU A 132 9.78 1.41 -20.83
N GLY A 133 9.29 0.25 -21.27
CA GLY A 133 8.47 0.13 -22.47
C GLY A 133 7.12 0.86 -22.35
N TYR A 134 6.56 0.93 -21.15
CA TYR A 134 5.30 1.64 -20.92
C TYR A 134 5.48 3.16 -21.03
N ILE A 135 6.57 3.69 -20.47
CA ILE A 135 6.90 5.13 -20.50
C ILE A 135 7.04 5.64 -21.93
N ARG A 136 7.75 4.86 -22.76
CA ARG A 136 7.94 5.21 -24.18
C ARG A 136 6.62 5.28 -24.95
N LYS A 137 5.61 4.52 -24.51
CA LYS A 137 4.29 4.48 -25.15
C LYS A 137 3.37 5.59 -24.63
N ASN A 138 3.32 5.77 -23.31
CA ASN A 138 2.39 6.69 -22.64
C ASN A 138 3.12 7.53 -21.56
N PRO A 139 3.89 8.57 -21.96
CA PRO A 139 4.67 9.36 -21.01
C PRO A 139 3.81 10.15 -20.01
N ASP A 140 2.71 10.76 -20.48
CA ASP A 140 1.84 11.57 -19.62
C ASP A 140 1.12 10.74 -18.56
N GLU A 141 0.65 9.55 -18.95
CA GLU A 141 0.01 8.59 -18.03
C GLU A 141 1.02 8.11 -16.98
N TRP A 142 2.27 7.85 -17.39
CA TRP A 142 3.31 7.51 -16.44
C TRP A 142 3.61 8.63 -15.46
N VAL A 143 3.71 9.89 -15.90
CA VAL A 143 3.92 11.03 -14.99
C VAL A 143 2.76 11.16 -14.00
N TYR A 144 1.52 10.98 -14.46
CA TYR A 144 0.35 10.98 -13.59
C TYR A 144 0.42 9.87 -12.53
N LEU A 145 0.68 8.62 -12.96
CA LEU A 145 0.82 7.48 -12.04
C LEU A 145 1.97 7.71 -11.05
N PHE A 146 3.12 8.17 -11.55
CA PHE A 146 4.30 8.48 -10.74
C PHE A 146 3.99 9.52 -9.67
N SER A 147 3.27 10.59 -10.02
CA SER A 147 2.81 11.60 -9.06
C SER A 147 1.84 11.00 -8.03
N ALA A 148 0.92 10.15 -8.46
CA ALA A 148 -0.01 9.48 -7.55
C ALA A 148 0.73 8.56 -6.56
N TYR A 149 1.72 7.80 -7.02
CA TYR A 149 2.50 6.90 -6.17
C TYR A 149 3.40 7.62 -5.15
N THR A 150 3.80 8.86 -5.44
CA THR A 150 4.69 9.64 -4.56
C THR A 150 3.94 10.58 -3.62
N SER A 151 2.65 10.83 -3.83
CA SER A 151 1.86 11.76 -3.02
C SER A 151 0.84 11.08 -2.10
N ASN A 152 0.41 9.86 -2.42
CA ASN A 152 -0.62 9.15 -1.68
C ASN A 152 -0.09 8.45 -0.43
N PRO A 153 -0.97 8.15 0.56
CA PRO A 153 -0.58 7.39 1.74
C PRO A 153 -0.25 5.93 1.39
N PRO A 154 0.52 5.22 2.24
CA PRO A 154 0.99 3.86 1.96
C PRO A 154 -0.12 2.84 1.65
N LYS A 155 -1.30 2.99 2.27
CA LYS A 155 -2.46 2.12 2.04
C LYS A 155 -2.96 2.19 0.61
N ASP A 156 -3.08 3.41 0.09
CA ASP A 156 -3.60 3.67 -1.25
C ASP A 156 -2.55 3.27 -2.30
N ILE A 157 -1.27 3.51 -2.00
CA ILE A 157 -0.14 3.04 -2.82
C ILE A 157 -0.16 1.50 -2.92
N ALA A 158 -0.29 0.80 -1.80
CA ALA A 158 -0.32 -0.66 -1.79
C ALA A 158 -1.50 -1.21 -2.60
N HIS A 159 -2.68 -0.57 -2.51
CA HIS A 159 -3.84 -0.95 -3.30
C HIS A 159 -3.67 -0.66 -4.80
N ALA A 160 -3.00 0.43 -5.16
CA ALA A 160 -2.70 0.76 -6.55
C ALA A 160 -1.65 -0.20 -7.15
N ILE A 161 -0.67 -0.65 -6.36
CA ILE A 161 0.35 -1.62 -6.78
C ILE A 161 -0.22 -3.02 -6.93
N TYR A 162 -0.95 -3.50 -5.92
CA TYR A 162 -1.54 -4.83 -5.90
C TYR A 162 -3.02 -4.73 -5.51
N PRO A 163 -3.90 -4.56 -6.51
CA PRO A 163 -5.34 -4.39 -6.28
C PRO A 163 -5.94 -5.60 -5.57
N ALA A 164 -6.88 -5.33 -4.66
CA ALA A 164 -7.62 -6.39 -3.99
C ALA A 164 -8.69 -6.93 -4.94
N LEU A 165 -8.61 -8.22 -5.28
CA LEU A 165 -9.67 -8.93 -5.99
C LEU A 165 -10.65 -9.52 -4.97
N SER A 166 -11.94 -9.36 -5.23
CA SER A 166 -12.99 -9.93 -4.38
C SER A 166 -14.03 -10.64 -5.22
N THR A 167 -14.39 -11.85 -4.81
CA THR A 167 -15.50 -12.59 -5.40
C THR A 167 -16.76 -12.35 -4.58
N TYR A 168 -17.87 -12.26 -5.31
CA TYR A 168 -19.21 -12.17 -4.74
C TYR A 168 -20.01 -13.36 -5.24
N SER A 169 -20.55 -14.14 -4.32
CA SER A 169 -21.46 -15.24 -4.62
C SER A 169 -22.61 -15.21 -3.63
N GLU A 170 -23.84 -15.38 -4.12
CA GLU A 170 -25.06 -15.35 -3.31
C GLU A 170 -24.98 -16.28 -2.09
N ASN A 171 -24.31 -17.43 -2.23
CA ASN A 171 -24.20 -18.43 -1.17
C ASN A 171 -23.00 -18.26 -0.23
N ARG A 172 -21.97 -17.48 -0.60
CA ARG A 172 -20.71 -17.37 0.15
C ARG A 172 -20.38 -15.95 0.61
N GLY A 173 -21.18 -14.96 0.21
CA GLY A 173 -20.96 -13.56 0.55
C GLY A 173 -19.69 -12.98 -0.11
N TYR A 174 -19.20 -11.89 0.48
CA TYR A 174 -17.99 -11.19 0.02
C TYR A 174 -16.73 -11.90 0.50
N ARG A 175 -15.83 -12.28 -0.42
CA ARG A 175 -14.54 -12.89 -0.10
C ARG A 175 -13.41 -12.26 -0.90
N LYS A 176 -12.32 -11.89 -0.21
CA LYS A 176 -11.06 -11.49 -0.86
C LYS A 176 -10.33 -12.71 -1.40
N VAL A 177 -9.82 -12.59 -2.62
CA VAL A 177 -9.07 -13.64 -3.32
C VAL A 177 -7.76 -13.07 -3.86
N PRO A 178 -6.72 -13.90 -4.05
CA PRO A 178 -5.51 -13.50 -4.75
C PRO A 178 -5.80 -12.98 -6.16
N LEU A 179 -4.97 -12.06 -6.66
CA LEU A 179 -5.07 -11.54 -8.01
C LEU A 179 -4.51 -12.58 -9.00
N SER A 180 -5.30 -13.61 -9.31
CA SER A 180 -5.00 -14.63 -10.31
C SER A 180 -6.20 -14.85 -11.23
N LYS A 181 -5.91 -15.28 -12.47
CA LYS A 181 -6.92 -15.66 -13.46
C LYS A 181 -7.81 -16.81 -12.97
N ASP A 182 -7.26 -17.68 -12.12
CA ASP A 182 -7.96 -18.87 -11.60
C ASP A 182 -9.21 -18.53 -10.77
N TYR A 183 -9.29 -17.28 -10.27
CA TYR A 183 -10.43 -16.81 -9.49
C TYR A 183 -11.47 -16.05 -10.32
N LEU A 184 -11.26 -15.95 -11.63
CA LEU A 184 -12.27 -15.41 -12.55
C LEU A 184 -13.21 -16.55 -12.94
N SER A 185 -14.50 -16.40 -12.62
CA SER A 185 -15.51 -17.29 -13.19
C SER A 185 -15.56 -17.05 -14.69
N GLU A 186 -15.32 -18.08 -15.49
CA GLU A 186 -15.64 -18.04 -16.90
C GLU A 186 -17.16 -17.91 -17.00
N ASN A 187 -17.64 -16.75 -17.44
CA ASN A 187 -19.01 -16.65 -17.92
C ASN A 187 -19.08 -17.56 -19.15
N GLU A 188 -19.62 -18.77 -18.99
CA GLU A 188 -20.17 -19.51 -20.12
C GLU A 188 -21.21 -18.58 -20.74
N GLY A 189 -20.83 -17.95 -21.85
CA GLY A 189 -21.66 -16.99 -22.56
C GLY A 189 -22.95 -17.65 -23.01
N THR A 190 -24.07 -17.09 -22.57
CA THR A 190 -25.36 -17.16 -23.29
C THR A 190 -25.36 -16.21 -24.47
#